data_AF-A0A527ZZ47-F1
#
_entry.id   AF-A0A527ZZ47-F1
#
_cell.length_a   1.000
_cell.length_b   1.000
_cell.length_c   1.000
_cell.angle_alpha   90.00
_cell.angle_beta   90.00
_cell.angle_gamma   90.00
#
_symmetry.space_group_name_H-M   'P 1'
#
loop_
_entity.id
_entity.type
_entity.pdbx_description
1 polymer ?
#
loop_
_entity_poly.entity_id
_entity_poly.type
_entity_poly.pdbx_seq_one_letter_code
_entity_poly.pdbx_strand_id
1 'polypeptide(L)' 'MKPFLKTALAATLIALSGAFSASAEQIKVGFSPEAYPPFYSQDASGNWGGWEVDIVNAICSEAKLDCVLTPIPWDGLIPS' A
#
# COMPACT_ATOMS: atom_id res chain seq x y z
N MET A 1 -4.63 -47.38 9.64
CA MET A 1 -4.81 -46.57 8.39
C MET A 1 -5.82 -45.43 8.55
N LYS A 2 -7.02 -45.67 9.11
CA LYS A 2 -8.04 -44.63 9.34
C LYS A 2 -7.66 -43.44 10.25
N PRO A 3 -6.84 -43.59 11.33
CA PRO A 3 -6.47 -42.43 12.15
C PRO A 3 -5.45 -41.53 11.44
N PHE A 4 -4.43 -42.12 10.79
CA PHE A 4 -3.41 -41.40 10.03
C PHE A 4 -3.99 -40.54 8.90
N LEU A 5 -5.01 -41.04 8.19
CA LEU A 5 -5.68 -40.28 7.13
C LEU A 5 -6.45 -39.07 7.67
N LYS A 6 -6.99 -39.16 8.88
CA LYS A 6 -7.68 -38.03 9.55
C LYS A 6 -6.69 -36.98 10.04
N THR A 7 -5.54 -37.40 10.56
CA THR A 7 -4.48 -36.47 11.01
C THR A 7 -3.83 -35.73 9.85
N ALA A 8 -3.63 -36.41 8.72
CA ALA A 8 -3.12 -35.79 7.50
C ALA A 8 -4.09 -34.73 6.95
N LEU A 9 -5.39 -35.02 6.92
CA LEU A 9 -6.40 -34.08 6.43
C LEU A 9 -6.52 -32.82 7.32
N ALA A 10 -6.40 -32.97 8.64
CA ALA A 10 -6.40 -31.85 9.57
C ALA A 10 -5.15 -30.96 9.42
N ALA A 11 -3.98 -31.54 9.17
CA ALA A 11 -2.74 -30.79 8.95
C ALA A 11 -2.80 -29.95 7.66
N THR A 12 -3.40 -30.48 6.59
CA THR A 12 -3.57 -29.74 5.34
C THR A 12 -4.50 -28.53 5.50
N LEU A 13 -5.57 -28.65 6.28
CA LEU A 13 -6.51 -27.54 6.54
C LEU A 13 -5.85 -26.39 7.31
N ILE A 14 -4.97 -26.69 8.26
CA ILE A 14 -4.22 -25.67 9.02
C ILE A 14 -3.19 -25.00 8.11
N ALA A 15 -2.50 -25.74 7.24
CA ALA A 15 -1.56 -25.16 6.28
C ALA A 15 -2.23 -24.21 5.27
N LEU A 16 -3.47 -24.50 4.86
CA LEU A 16 -4.27 -23.63 3.98
C LEU A 16 -4.76 -22.35 4.66
N SER A 17 -4.96 -22.36 5.98
CA SER A 17 -5.39 -21.17 6.73
C SER A 17 -4.32 -20.07 6.82
N GLY A 18 -3.03 -20.41 6.67
CA GLY A 18 -1.94 -19.43 6.59
C GLY A 18 -1.69 -18.84 5.20
N ALA A 19 -2.33 -19.38 4.15
CA ALA A 19 -2.16 -18.93 2.77
C ALA A 19 -3.02 -17.70 2.41
N PHE A 20 -3.99 -17.34 3.26
CA PHE A 20 -4.63 -16.03 3.21
C PHE A 20 -3.67 -15.01 3.83
N SER A 21 -2.65 -14.63 3.05
CA SER A 21 -1.93 -13.40 3.34
C SER A 21 -2.96 -12.29 3.35
N ALA A 22 -3.14 -11.63 4.50
CA ALA A 22 -3.85 -10.38 4.56
C ALA A 22 -3.13 -9.44 3.59
N SER A 23 -3.71 -9.25 2.39
CA SER A 23 -3.27 -8.18 1.50
C SER A 23 -3.45 -6.91 2.30
N ALA A 24 -2.35 -6.30 2.73
CA ALA A 24 -2.42 -5.00 3.36
C ALA A 24 -3.12 -4.07 2.34
N GLU A 25 -4.19 -3.42 2.78
CA GLU A 25 -4.87 -2.42 1.96
C GLU A 25 -3.85 -1.32 1.63
N GLN A 26 -3.63 -1.07 0.34
CA GLN A 26 -2.71 -0.02 -0.08
C GLN A 26 -3.32 1.35 0.22
N ILE A 27 -2.63 2.14 1.03
CA ILE A 27 -3.02 3.48 1.44
C ILE A 27 -2.72 4.47 0.33
N LYS A 28 -3.77 5.08 -0.22
CA LYS A 28 -3.65 6.11 -1.26
C LYS A 28 -3.41 7.47 -0.64
N VAL A 29 -2.28 8.07 -0.93
CA VAL A 29 -1.95 9.43 -0.48
C VAL A 29 -2.26 10.40 -1.61
N GLY A 30 -3.35 11.15 -1.45
CA GLY A 30 -3.86 12.11 -2.42
C GLY A 30 -3.12 13.45 -2.38
N PHE A 31 -2.78 14.00 -3.54
CA PHE A 31 -2.18 15.34 -3.70
C PHE A 31 -2.47 15.90 -5.10
N SER A 32 -2.28 17.20 -5.34
CA SER A 32 -2.54 17.77 -6.66
C SER A 32 -1.48 17.32 -7.69
N PRO A 33 -1.85 17.14 -8.97
CA PRO A 33 -0.91 16.71 -10.02
C PRO A 33 0.05 17.83 -10.48
N GLU A 34 -0.14 19.06 -10.02
CA GLU A 34 0.61 20.23 -10.48
C GLU A 34 1.96 20.27 -9.78
N ALA A 35 3.06 20.38 -10.52
CA ALA A 35 4.38 20.45 -9.91
C ALA A 35 4.48 21.67 -8.97
N TYR A 36 4.86 21.42 -7.72
CA TYR A 36 5.00 22.44 -6.70
C TYR A 36 6.37 22.33 -6.00
N PRO A 37 7.49 22.71 -6.65
CA PRO A 37 8.80 22.68 -6.02
C PRO A 37 8.90 23.66 -4.84
N PRO A 38 9.65 23.32 -3.76
CA PRO A 38 10.42 22.08 -3.55
C PRO A 38 9.60 20.94 -2.91
N PHE A 39 8.27 21.06 -2.84
CA PHE A 39 7.39 20.17 -2.09
C PHE A 39 7.15 18.83 -2.81
N TYR A 40 6.81 18.88 -4.10
CA TYR A 40 6.69 17.70 -4.96
C TYR A 40 6.76 18.07 -6.45
N SER A 41 7.36 17.19 -7.24
CA SER A 41 7.37 17.27 -8.71
C SER A 41 7.59 15.88 -9.30
N GLN A 42 7.13 15.68 -10.54
CA GLN A 42 7.33 14.44 -11.27
C GLN A 42 8.56 14.52 -12.18
N ASP A 43 9.42 13.51 -12.13
CA ASP A 43 10.55 13.36 -13.06
C ASP A 43 10.10 12.83 -14.43
N ALA A 44 11.03 12.78 -15.40
CA ALA A 44 10.75 12.27 -16.75
C ALA A 44 10.40 10.77 -16.80
N SER A 45 10.67 10.03 -15.71
CA SER A 45 10.34 8.61 -15.56
C SER A 45 8.96 8.41 -14.91
N GLY A 46 8.30 9.49 -14.48
CA GLY A 46 7.01 9.44 -13.81
C GLY A 46 7.10 9.31 -12.28
N ASN A 47 8.30 9.35 -11.68
CA ASN A 47 8.45 9.27 -10.23
C ASN A 47 8.23 10.63 -9.58
N TRP A 48 7.56 10.63 -8.43
CA TRP A 48 7.37 11.83 -7.62
C TRP A 48 8.48 11.98 -6.60
N GLY A 49 8.97 13.20 -6.42
CA GLY A 49 9.96 13.53 -5.39
C GLY A 49 9.82 14.97 -4.90
N GLY A 50 10.35 15.24 -3.71
CA GLY A 50 10.25 16.54 -3.03
C GLY A 50 10.03 16.38 -1.53
N TRP A 51 10.04 17.48 -0.81
CA TRP A 51 9.98 17.47 0.67
C TRP A 51 8.73 16.78 1.23
N GLU A 52 7.55 16.96 0.63
CA GLU A 52 6.32 16.30 1.11
C GLU A 52 6.30 14.81 0.76
N VAL A 53 6.89 14.43 -0.37
CA VAL A 53 7.07 13.01 -0.74
C VAL A 53 7.97 12.29 0.26
N ASP A 54 9.06 12.94 0.68
CA ASP A 54 9.98 12.38 1.69
C ASP A 54 9.27 12.18 3.04
N ILE A 55 8.42 13.13 3.44
CA ILE A 55 7.60 13.03 4.66
C ILE A 55 6.62 11.85 4.55
N VAL A 56 5.90 11.73 3.43
CA VAL A 56 4.96 10.62 3.21
C VAL A 56 5.67 9.28 3.32
N ASN A 57 6.82 9.13 2.64
CA ASN A 57 7.62 7.91 2.68
C ASN A 57 8.07 7.57 4.10
N ALA A 58 8.53 8.56 4.87
CA ALA A 58 8.95 8.37 6.26
C ALA A 58 7.78 7.94 7.16
N ILE A 59 6.63 8.60 7.05
CA ILE A 59 5.42 8.26 7.82
C ILE A 59 4.95 6.84 7.49
N CYS A 60 4.86 6.49 6.21
CA CYS A 60 4.41 5.18 5.77
C CYS A 60 5.39 4.07 6.20
N SER A 61 6.70 4.33 6.15
CA SER A 61 7.72 3.41 6.64
C SER A 61 7.59 3.17 8.15
N GLU A 62 7.46 4.23 8.96
CA GLU A 62 7.34 4.11 10.42
C GLU A 62 6.04 3.41 10.82
N ALA A 63 4.93 3.75 10.15
CA ALA A 63 3.62 3.17 10.39
C ALA A 63 3.46 1.75 9.80
N LYS A 64 4.45 1.25 9.05
CA LYS A 64 4.41 -0.03 8.32
C LYS A 64 3.20 -0.12 7.38
N LEU A 65 2.90 0.97 6.70
CA LEU A 65 1.83 1.08 5.71
C LEU A 65 2.39 0.91 4.30
N ASP A 66 1.68 0.17 3.44
CA ASP A 66 1.92 0.19 2.00
C ASP A 66 1.24 1.43 1.42
N CYS A 67 2.01 2.45 1.06
CA CYS A 67 1.49 3.72 0.56
C CYS A 67 1.77 3.91 -0.92
N VAL A 68 0.80 4.49 -1.62
CA VAL A 68 0.93 4.89 -3.03
C VAL A 68 0.56 6.37 -3.20
N LEU A 69 1.45 7.12 -3.84
CA LEU A 69 1.18 8.50 -4.22
C LEU A 69 0.14 8.50 -5.35
N THR A 70 -0.99 9.14 -5.09
CA THR A 70 -2.15 9.19 -6.00
C THR A 70 -2.42 10.64 -6.36
N PRO A 71 -1.97 11.12 -7.53
CA PRO A 71 -2.31 12.48 -7.97
C PRO A 71 -3.80 12.59 -8.28
N ILE A 72 -4.47 13.60 -7.70
CA ILE A 72 -5.92 13.84 -7.80
C ILE A 72 -6.13 15.32 -8.18
N PRO A 73 -6.86 15.62 -9.27
CA PRO A 73 -7.21 17.00 -9.64
C PRO A 73 -7.95 17.72 -8.51
N TRP A 74 -7.82 19.06 -8.44
CA TRP A 74 -8.43 19.88 -7.39
C TRP A 74 -9.93 19.61 -7.18
N ASP A 75 -10.69 19.43 -8.27
CA ASP A 75 -12.13 19.15 -8.22
C ASP A 75 -12.48 17.83 -7.50
N GLY A 76 -11.53 16.90 -7.39
CA GLY A 76 -11.71 15.61 -6.72
C GLY A 76 -10.92 15.45 -5.41
N LEU A 77 -10.11 16.43 -5.04
CA LEU A 77 -9.23 16.32 -3.87
C LEU A 77 -10.02 16.46 -2.56
N ILE A 78 -11.04 17.32 -2.55
CA ILE A 78 -11.98 17.50 -1.43
C ILE A 78 -13.37 17.11 -1.92
N PRO A 79 -13.91 15.96 -1.48
CA PRO A 79 -15.25 15.53 -1.86
C PRO A 79 -16.31 16.53 -1.36
N SER A 80 -17.26 16.88 -2.24
CA SER A 80 -18.45 17.68 -1.92
C SER A 80 -19.52 16.90 -1.20
#